data_AF-A0A9D7TUQ0-F1
#
_entry.id   AF-A0A9D7TUQ0-F1
#
_cell.length_a   1.000
_cell.length_b   1.000
_cell.length_c   1.000
_cell.angle_alpha   90.00
_cell.angle_beta   90.00
_cell.angle_gamma   90.00
#
_symmetry.space_group_name_H-M   'P 1'
#
loop_
_entity.id
_entity.type
_entity.pdbx_description
1 polymer ?
#
loop_
_entity_poly.entity_id
_entity_poly.type
_entity_poly.pdbx_seq_one_letter_code
_entity_poly.pdbx_strand_id
1 'polypeptide(L)'
;MRKVVCIAFIFLNSSFCLNAQRTSNIWYFGKGVGLNFNNNPPTPLTGGALTSIESCSSVADKNGNLLFYTNGVSVNNRKKELMIGGVPIGGDMSSTNGAVIIPFHGNDSLYYIFTRGAASQDEQNLAYSIVNINRDGGYGEVIQKNNIIEDKIIEKLTVVSHCNKKDFWVIVRKWNTDEYHSYLVTSTGINSTPVVSHTGLVVSGAETNAIGVLKSSTNNKKLAAVHGFQNDLVELMDFDNTTSYF
;
A
#
# COMPACT_ATOMS: atom_id res chain seq x y z
N MET A 1 38.06 -26.23 53.86
CA MET A 1 37.09 -26.78 52.88
C MET A 1 36.33 -25.63 52.24
N ARG A 2 36.58 -25.32 50.96
CA ARG A 2 35.88 -24.25 50.23
C ARG A 2 34.53 -24.77 49.75
N LYS A 3 33.43 -24.15 50.17
CA LYS A 3 32.08 -24.42 49.64
C LYS A 3 31.91 -23.64 48.34
N VAL A 4 31.69 -24.34 47.23
CA VAL A 4 31.31 -23.76 45.94
C VAL A 4 29.78 -23.73 45.91
N VAL A 5 29.19 -22.55 45.73
CA VAL A 5 27.74 -22.38 45.55
C VAL A 5 27.50 -22.21 44.05
N CYS A 6 26.86 -23.21 43.43
CA CYS A 6 26.40 -23.10 42.04
C CYS A 6 25.02 -22.41 42.04
N ILE A 7 24.95 -21.23 41.43
CA ILE A 7 23.67 -20.55 41.14
C ILE A 7 23.25 -20.97 39.73
N ALA A 8 22.21 -21.79 39.63
CA ALA A 8 21.61 -22.15 38.36
C ALA A 8 20.67 -21.01 37.90
N PHE A 9 21.01 -20.34 36.80
CA PHE A 9 20.13 -19.38 36.12
C PHE A 9 19.06 -20.15 35.32
N ILE A 10 17.83 -20.21 35.84
CA ILE A 10 16.68 -20.72 35.10
C ILE A 10 16.22 -19.61 34.14
N PHE A 11 16.59 -19.72 32.86
CA PHE A 11 16.00 -18.91 31.80
C PHE A 11 14.58 -19.42 31.52
N LEU A 12 13.56 -18.76 32.08
CA LEU A 12 12.18 -18.93 31.61
C LEU A 12 12.11 -18.47 30.16
N ASN A 13 12.03 -19.42 29.22
CA ASN A 13 11.62 -19.19 27.83
C ASN A 13 10.13 -18.83 27.82
N SER A 14 9.80 -17.60 28.19
CA SER A 14 8.50 -17.02 27.81
C SER A 14 8.58 -16.70 26.32
N SER A 15 8.10 -17.62 25.49
CA SER A 15 7.83 -17.37 24.08
C SER A 15 6.79 -16.25 23.99
N PHE A 16 7.25 -15.00 23.97
CA PHE A 16 6.40 -13.88 23.60
C PHE A 16 6.01 -14.11 22.14
N CYS A 17 4.78 -14.57 21.93
CA CYS A 17 4.17 -14.53 20.62
C CYS A 17 4.01 -13.05 20.28
N LEU A 18 4.96 -12.51 19.52
CA LEU A 18 4.83 -11.19 18.91
C LEU A 18 3.61 -11.26 18.01
N ASN A 19 2.50 -10.65 18.45
CA ASN A 19 1.32 -10.52 17.62
C ASN A 19 1.70 -9.61 16.45
N ALA A 20 1.83 -10.19 15.26
CA ALA A 20 1.77 -9.40 14.04
C ALA A 20 0.43 -8.62 14.04
N GLN A 21 0.49 -7.35 13.67
CA GLN A 21 -0.70 -6.50 13.64
C GLN A 21 -1.69 -7.08 12.62
N ARG A 22 -2.96 -7.23 13.01
CA ARG A 22 -4.00 -7.85 12.18
C ARG A 22 -4.59 -6.91 11.13
N THR A 23 -3.92 -5.79 10.88
CA THR A 23 -4.40 -4.68 10.04
C THR A 23 -4.53 -5.05 8.56
N SER A 24 -3.96 -6.19 8.15
CA SER A 24 -4.05 -6.74 6.80
C SER A 24 -4.73 -8.12 6.77
N ASN A 25 -5.54 -8.48 7.77
CA ASN A 25 -6.13 -9.82 7.87
C ASN A 25 -7.42 -10.02 7.05
N ILE A 26 -8.03 -8.96 6.53
CA ILE A 26 -9.24 -9.05 5.72
C ILE A 26 -8.93 -8.58 4.31
N TRP A 27 -9.05 -9.48 3.33
CA TRP A 27 -8.79 -9.17 1.92
C TRP A 27 -10.10 -9.22 1.15
N TYR A 28 -10.34 -8.22 0.30
CA TYR A 28 -11.40 -8.25 -0.70
C TYR A 28 -10.77 -7.98 -2.07
N PHE A 29 -11.11 -8.80 -3.06
CA PHE A 29 -10.52 -8.75 -4.40
C PHE A 29 -11.45 -9.39 -5.45
N GLY A 30 -11.11 -9.23 -6.73
CA GLY A 30 -11.87 -9.81 -7.84
C GLY A 30 -13.33 -9.34 -7.85
N LYS A 31 -14.28 -10.29 -7.94
CA LYS A 31 -15.73 -10.02 -8.05
C LYS A 31 -16.45 -10.31 -6.72
N GLY A 32 -16.33 -9.38 -5.76
CA GLY A 32 -17.04 -9.47 -4.47
C GLY A 32 -16.64 -10.64 -3.58
N VAL A 33 -15.45 -11.21 -3.77
CA VAL A 33 -14.91 -12.31 -2.96
C VAL A 33 -13.78 -11.80 -2.07
N GLY A 34 -13.40 -12.61 -1.08
CA GLY A 34 -12.34 -12.25 -0.15
C GLY A 34 -11.87 -13.40 0.71
N LEU A 35 -10.87 -13.13 1.55
CA LEU A 35 -10.31 -14.05 2.53
C LEU A 35 -10.16 -13.35 3.88
N ASN A 36 -10.50 -14.07 4.94
CA ASN A 36 -10.32 -13.67 6.32
C ASN A 36 -9.24 -14.53 6.98
N PHE A 37 -8.09 -13.92 7.24
CA PHE A 37 -6.91 -14.54 7.87
C PHE A 37 -6.93 -14.49 9.40
N ASN A 38 -8.02 -14.03 10.03
CA ASN A 38 -8.17 -14.15 11.48
C ASN A 38 -8.32 -15.61 11.95
N ASN A 39 -8.66 -16.51 11.02
CA ASN A 39 -8.87 -17.93 11.27
C ASN A 39 -7.78 -18.77 10.58
N ASN A 40 -7.55 -19.98 11.10
CA ASN A 40 -6.69 -20.97 10.47
C ASN A 40 -7.47 -22.30 10.30
N PRO A 41 -7.78 -22.73 9.06
CA PRO A 41 -7.44 -22.10 7.79
C PRO A 41 -8.19 -20.76 7.58
N PRO A 42 -7.69 -19.87 6.68
CA PRO A 42 -8.39 -18.64 6.33
C PRO A 42 -9.82 -18.89 5.85
N THR A 43 -10.76 -18.06 6.29
CA THR A 43 -12.17 -18.22 5.96
C THR A 43 -12.53 -17.46 4.68
N PRO A 44 -13.18 -18.09 3.69
CA PRO A 44 -13.69 -17.38 2.52
C PRO A 44 -14.73 -16.32 2.89
N LEU A 45 -14.66 -15.16 2.24
CA LEU A 45 -15.66 -14.10 2.32
C LEU A 45 -16.37 -13.94 0.99
N THR A 46 -17.68 -13.70 1.03
CA THR A 46 -18.51 -13.47 -0.16
C THR A 46 -19.36 -12.21 0.00
N GLY A 47 -19.91 -11.74 -1.14
CA GLY A 47 -20.80 -10.58 -1.20
C GLY A 47 -20.11 -9.27 -0.80
N GLY A 48 -18.83 -9.11 -1.13
CA GLY A 48 -18.17 -7.80 -1.12
C GLY A 48 -18.73 -6.89 -2.21
N ALA A 49 -18.71 -5.59 -1.98
CA ALA A 49 -19.25 -4.57 -2.88
C ALA A 49 -18.18 -3.95 -3.79
N LEU A 50 -17.22 -4.75 -4.25
CA LEU A 50 -16.22 -4.32 -5.23
C LEU A 50 -16.17 -5.28 -6.41
N THR A 51 -15.92 -4.74 -7.59
CA THR A 51 -15.38 -5.49 -8.73
C THR A 51 -14.03 -4.90 -9.09
N SER A 52 -13.02 -5.75 -9.20
CA SER A 52 -11.65 -5.39 -9.55
C SER A 52 -11.12 -6.34 -10.61
N ILE A 53 -10.29 -5.82 -11.52
CA ILE A 53 -9.52 -6.61 -12.47
C ILE A 53 -8.13 -6.84 -11.86
N GLU A 54 -7.46 -5.76 -11.44
CA GLU A 54 -6.04 -5.80 -11.01
C GLU A 54 -5.75 -4.96 -9.75
N SER A 55 -6.58 -3.96 -9.46
CA SER A 55 -6.41 -3.05 -8.31
C SER A 55 -7.38 -3.37 -7.18
N CYS A 56 -6.88 -3.75 -6.01
CA CYS A 56 -7.68 -3.83 -4.81
C CYS A 56 -6.83 -3.60 -3.56
N SER A 57 -7.42 -2.96 -2.56
CA SER A 57 -6.78 -2.76 -1.26
C SER A 57 -7.84 -2.77 -0.16
N SER A 58 -7.50 -3.39 0.98
CA SER A 58 -8.34 -3.51 2.15
C SER A 58 -7.54 -3.19 3.40
N VAL A 59 -8.20 -2.59 4.39
CA VAL A 59 -7.56 -2.33 5.70
C VAL A 59 -8.47 -2.76 6.83
N ALA A 60 -7.87 -3.39 7.83
CA ALA A 60 -8.50 -3.80 9.08
C ALA A 60 -7.89 -3.05 10.26
N ASP A 61 -8.60 -3.04 11.38
CA ASP A 61 -8.07 -2.54 12.65
C ASP A 61 -7.05 -3.52 13.26
N LYS A 62 -6.44 -3.10 14.37
CA LYS A 62 -5.47 -3.93 15.12
C LYS A 62 -6.03 -5.26 15.63
N ASN A 63 -7.35 -5.39 15.73
CA ASN A 63 -8.05 -6.60 16.17
C ASN A 63 -8.40 -7.53 14.99
N GLY A 64 -8.23 -7.06 13.75
CA GLY A 64 -8.55 -7.80 12.53
C GLY A 64 -9.96 -7.55 12.01
N ASN A 65 -10.65 -6.51 12.48
CA ASN A 65 -11.96 -6.12 11.96
C ASN A 65 -11.80 -5.24 10.73
N LEU A 66 -12.54 -5.52 9.66
CA LEU A 66 -12.52 -4.69 8.46
C LEU A 66 -12.94 -3.24 8.80
N LEU A 67 -12.21 -2.27 8.24
CA LEU A 67 -12.57 -0.86 8.27
C LEU A 67 -13.22 -0.44 6.94
N PHE A 68 -12.46 -0.59 5.84
CA PHE A 68 -12.92 -0.29 4.48
C PHE A 68 -12.02 -0.97 3.44
N TYR A 69 -12.44 -0.93 2.18
CA TYR A 69 -11.71 -1.47 1.04
C TYR A 69 -12.05 -0.72 -0.24
N THR A 70 -11.20 -0.86 -1.26
CA THR A 70 -11.32 -0.14 -2.53
C THR A 70 -10.81 -0.98 -3.68
N ASN A 71 -11.31 -0.70 -4.89
CA ASN A 71 -10.76 -1.17 -6.15
C ASN A 71 -9.94 -0.09 -6.89
N GLY A 72 -9.60 1.02 -6.23
CA GLY A 72 -8.94 2.18 -6.84
C GLY A 72 -9.89 3.20 -7.48
N VAL A 73 -11.16 2.83 -7.75
CA VAL A 73 -12.18 3.73 -8.31
C VAL A 73 -13.17 4.19 -7.24
N SER A 74 -13.60 3.26 -6.38
CA SER A 74 -14.54 3.52 -5.30
C SER A 74 -14.11 2.93 -3.96
N VAL A 75 -14.59 3.51 -2.86
CA VAL A 75 -14.34 3.05 -1.49
C VAL A 75 -15.63 2.52 -0.87
N ASN A 76 -15.59 1.28 -0.36
CA ASN A 76 -16.69 0.68 0.36
C ASN A 76 -16.32 0.50 1.83
N ASN A 77 -17.27 0.76 2.72
CA ASN A 77 -17.11 0.59 4.15
C ASN A 77 -17.21 -0.89 4.56
N ARG A 78 -17.02 -1.17 5.85
CA ARG A 78 -17.16 -2.52 6.42
C ARG A 78 -18.55 -3.16 6.32
N LYS A 79 -19.60 -2.36 6.09
CA LYS A 79 -20.96 -2.85 5.79
C LYS A 79 -21.16 -3.23 4.33
N LYS A 80 -20.12 -3.10 3.50
CA LYS A 80 -20.15 -3.33 2.05
C LYS A 80 -21.06 -2.33 1.33
N GLU A 81 -21.12 -1.12 1.86
CA GLU A 81 -21.84 0.00 1.28
C GLU A 81 -20.82 1.02 0.76
N LEU A 82 -21.17 1.71 -0.33
CA LEU A 82 -20.35 2.81 -0.85
C LEU A 82 -20.20 3.89 0.23
N MET A 83 -18.96 4.26 0.52
CA MET A 83 -18.65 5.29 1.51
C MET A 83 -19.05 6.67 0.99
N ILE A 84 -19.52 7.57 1.87
CA ILE A 84 -19.79 8.96 1.51
C ILE A 84 -18.50 9.59 0.94
N GLY A 85 -18.62 10.26 -0.21
CA GLY A 85 -17.48 10.83 -0.93
C GLY A 85 -16.59 9.80 -1.64
N GLY A 86 -16.89 8.50 -1.51
CA GLY A 86 -16.05 7.38 -1.91
C GLY A 86 -15.91 7.12 -3.40
N VAL A 87 -16.42 7.98 -4.28
CA VAL A 87 -16.28 7.88 -5.73
C VAL A 87 -16.34 9.27 -6.40
N PRO A 88 -15.55 9.53 -7.45
CA PRO A 88 -14.31 8.82 -7.81
C PRO A 88 -13.17 9.18 -6.84
N ILE A 89 -12.15 8.33 -6.72
CA ILE A 89 -10.93 8.58 -5.91
C ILE A 89 -9.63 8.67 -6.73
N GLY A 90 -9.73 8.78 -8.06
CA GLY A 90 -8.59 9.12 -8.94
C GLY A 90 -7.79 7.95 -9.51
N GLY A 91 -8.17 6.70 -9.22
CA GLY A 91 -7.52 5.52 -9.77
C GLY A 91 -8.36 4.74 -10.78
N ASP A 92 -7.81 3.62 -11.23
CA ASP A 92 -8.46 2.68 -12.13
C ASP A 92 -8.37 1.23 -11.60
N MET A 93 -9.43 0.45 -11.79
CA MET A 93 -9.51 -0.95 -11.37
C MET A 93 -8.67 -1.91 -12.22
N SER A 94 -8.25 -1.46 -13.40
CA SER A 94 -7.36 -2.13 -14.35
C SER A 94 -5.89 -1.72 -14.22
N SER A 95 -5.52 -0.99 -13.18
CA SER A 95 -4.12 -0.73 -12.88
C SER A 95 -3.56 -1.80 -11.94
N THR A 96 -2.48 -2.48 -12.31
CA THR A 96 -1.78 -3.37 -11.38
C THR A 96 -1.29 -2.59 -10.15
N ASN A 97 -1.61 -3.10 -8.94
CA ASN A 97 -1.39 -2.39 -7.66
C ASN A 97 -1.87 -0.93 -7.65
N GLY A 98 -2.98 -0.62 -8.34
CA GLY A 98 -3.47 0.74 -8.53
C GLY A 98 -3.98 1.46 -7.28
N ALA A 99 -4.03 0.80 -6.12
CA ALA A 99 -4.43 1.41 -4.86
C ALA A 99 -3.63 0.87 -3.66
N VAL A 100 -3.16 1.76 -2.79
CA VAL A 100 -2.50 1.41 -1.52
C VAL A 100 -3.10 2.24 -0.39
N ILE A 101 -3.38 1.60 0.75
CA ILE A 101 -3.92 2.25 1.94
C ILE A 101 -2.83 2.33 3.00
N ILE A 102 -2.61 3.52 3.57
CA ILE A 102 -1.72 3.68 4.73
C ILE A 102 -2.39 4.50 5.84
N PRO A 103 -2.12 4.21 7.12
CA PRO A 103 -2.63 5.01 8.23
C PRO A 103 -1.96 6.39 8.27
N PHE A 104 -2.68 7.38 8.78
CA PHE A 104 -2.12 8.70 9.04
C PHE A 104 -1.28 8.67 10.33
N HIS A 105 -0.04 9.16 10.28
CA HIS A 105 0.80 9.18 11.48
C HIS A 105 0.24 10.16 12.52
N GLY A 106 0.00 9.67 13.74
CA GLY A 106 -0.49 10.50 14.84
C GLY A 106 -2.00 10.73 14.81
N ASN A 107 -2.73 10.07 13.91
CA ASN A 107 -4.19 10.05 13.91
C ASN A 107 -4.72 8.67 13.49
N ASP A 108 -5.11 7.87 14.47
CA ASP A 108 -5.60 6.49 14.25
C ASP A 108 -6.96 6.43 13.53
N SER A 109 -7.58 7.58 13.29
CA SER A 109 -8.87 7.69 12.60
C SER A 109 -8.74 8.09 11.13
N LEU A 110 -7.56 8.48 10.67
CA LEU A 110 -7.32 8.93 9.31
C LEU A 110 -6.47 7.91 8.53
N TYR A 111 -6.83 7.73 7.26
CA TYR A 111 -6.10 6.86 6.34
C TYR A 111 -5.93 7.57 5.00
N TYR A 112 -4.74 7.47 4.43
CA TYR A 112 -4.52 7.80 3.02
C TYR A 112 -4.92 6.61 2.15
N ILE A 113 -5.52 6.91 1.00
CA ILE A 113 -5.61 6.01 -0.13
C ILE A 113 -4.80 6.65 -1.25
N PHE A 114 -3.65 6.06 -1.59
CA PHE A 114 -2.92 6.42 -2.80
C PHE A 114 -3.46 5.62 -3.97
N THR A 115 -3.73 6.28 -5.07
CA THR A 115 -4.28 5.69 -6.28
C THR A 115 -3.45 6.09 -7.50
N ARG A 116 -3.51 5.26 -8.54
CA ARG A 116 -3.11 5.67 -9.88
C ARG A 116 -4.10 5.24 -10.96
N GLY A 117 -4.12 5.98 -12.08
CA GLY A 117 -4.86 5.57 -13.29
C GLY A 117 -4.32 4.26 -13.88
N ALA A 118 -4.83 3.73 -15.00
CA ALA A 118 -4.27 2.54 -15.66
C ALA A 118 -3.30 2.92 -16.79
N ALA A 119 -2.47 1.98 -17.24
CA ALA A 119 -1.52 2.21 -18.34
C ALA A 119 -2.16 2.71 -19.65
N SER A 120 -3.41 2.31 -19.93
CA SER A 120 -4.17 2.67 -21.13
C SER A 120 -5.08 3.89 -20.97
N GLN A 121 -4.98 4.60 -19.84
CA GLN A 121 -5.79 5.80 -19.57
C GLN A 121 -5.00 7.06 -19.90
N ASP A 122 -5.71 8.14 -20.26
CA ASP A 122 -5.11 9.45 -20.46
C ASP A 122 -4.56 10.02 -19.13
N GLU A 123 -5.30 9.80 -18.04
CA GLU A 123 -4.95 10.28 -16.70
C GLU A 123 -4.10 9.26 -15.94
N GLN A 124 -2.80 9.26 -16.20
CA GLN A 124 -1.82 8.39 -15.53
C GLN A 124 -1.20 9.07 -14.30
N ASN A 125 -2.05 9.55 -13.40
CA ASN A 125 -1.63 10.35 -12.25
C ASN A 125 -1.39 9.47 -11.02
N LEU A 126 -0.47 9.91 -10.14
CA LEU A 126 -0.49 9.54 -8.73
C LEU A 126 -1.42 10.52 -8.03
N ALA A 127 -2.44 10.02 -7.33
CA ALA A 127 -3.33 10.83 -6.52
C ALA A 127 -3.49 10.24 -5.11
N TYR A 128 -4.00 11.06 -4.19
CA TYR A 128 -4.43 10.58 -2.89
C TYR A 128 -5.82 11.07 -2.48
N SER A 129 -6.46 10.26 -1.65
CA SER A 129 -7.69 10.57 -0.93
C SER A 129 -7.49 10.31 0.57
N ILE A 130 -8.27 10.97 1.44
CA ILE A 130 -8.23 10.78 2.89
C ILE A 130 -9.58 10.25 3.37
N VAL A 131 -9.55 9.10 4.05
CA VAL A 131 -10.70 8.53 4.77
C VAL A 131 -10.60 8.91 6.23
N ASN A 132 -11.73 9.34 6.82
CA ASN A 132 -11.90 9.40 8.27
C ASN A 132 -12.86 8.32 8.73
N ILE A 133 -12.38 7.32 9.47
CA ILE A 133 -13.18 6.14 9.86
C ILE A 133 -14.18 6.41 10.99
N ASN A 134 -14.10 7.55 11.69
CA ASN A 134 -15.04 7.91 12.75
C ASN A 134 -16.28 8.66 12.24
N ARG A 135 -16.26 9.10 10.97
CA ARG A 135 -17.40 9.75 10.33
C ARG A 135 -18.51 8.74 10.02
N ASP A 136 -19.68 9.24 9.66
CA ASP A 136 -20.86 8.43 9.30
C ASP A 136 -21.19 7.35 10.34
N GLY A 137 -21.32 7.74 11.62
CA GLY A 137 -21.59 6.80 12.71
C GLY A 137 -20.48 5.74 12.92
N GLY A 138 -19.26 6.05 12.49
CA GLY A 138 -18.11 5.14 12.54
C GLY A 138 -18.00 4.21 11.34
N TYR A 139 -18.77 4.38 10.26
CA TYR A 139 -18.61 3.62 9.01
C TYR A 139 -17.64 4.27 8.02
N GLY A 140 -17.22 5.50 8.30
CA GLY A 140 -16.20 6.21 7.57
C GLY A 140 -16.73 7.10 6.45
N GLU A 141 -15.94 8.11 6.10
CA GLU A 141 -16.21 9.06 5.02
C GLU A 141 -14.90 9.41 4.31
N VAL A 142 -14.93 9.52 2.98
CA VAL A 142 -13.82 10.10 2.22
C VAL A 142 -13.95 11.61 2.28
N ILE A 143 -13.13 12.24 3.13
CA ILE A 143 -13.20 13.67 3.45
C ILE A 143 -12.34 14.56 2.53
N GLN A 144 -11.39 13.96 1.82
CA GLN A 144 -10.65 14.59 0.73
C GLN A 144 -10.45 13.54 -0.37
N LYS A 145 -10.57 13.93 -1.64
CA LYS A 145 -10.44 12.97 -2.73
C LYS A 145 -9.72 13.54 -3.94
N ASN A 146 -9.04 12.65 -4.66
CA ASN A 146 -8.42 12.93 -5.96
C ASN A 146 -7.43 14.11 -5.94
N ASN A 147 -6.60 14.22 -4.90
CA ASN A 147 -5.53 15.21 -4.85
C ASN A 147 -4.33 14.68 -5.64
N ILE A 148 -4.04 15.27 -6.79
CA ILE A 148 -2.93 14.85 -7.67
C ILE A 148 -1.58 15.25 -7.06
N ILE A 149 -0.63 14.32 -7.05
CA ILE A 149 0.75 14.50 -6.58
C ILE A 149 1.71 14.56 -7.76
N GLU A 150 1.51 13.70 -8.75
CA GLU A 150 2.41 13.50 -9.88
C GLU A 150 1.62 13.05 -11.11
N ASP A 151 2.12 13.39 -12.29
CA ASP A 151 1.52 12.99 -13.57
C ASP A 151 2.39 11.97 -14.31
N LYS A 152 1.86 11.37 -15.39
CA LYS A 152 2.63 10.54 -16.34
C LYS A 152 3.46 9.45 -15.65
N ILE A 153 2.88 8.77 -14.68
CA ILE A 153 3.49 7.62 -14.00
C ILE A 153 3.02 6.31 -14.63
N ILE A 154 3.87 5.29 -14.55
CA ILE A 154 3.51 3.94 -14.98
C ILE A 154 2.95 3.09 -13.85
N GLU A 155 2.51 1.86 -14.14
CA GLU A 155 2.06 0.90 -13.13
C GLU A 155 3.23 0.42 -12.28
N LYS A 156 3.64 1.22 -11.29
CA LYS A 156 4.72 0.92 -10.34
C LYS A 156 4.50 1.66 -9.02
N LEU A 157 3.31 1.55 -8.42
CA LEU A 157 3.04 2.13 -7.09
C LEU A 157 3.44 1.15 -5.98
N THR A 158 4.24 1.61 -5.04
CA THR A 158 4.52 0.87 -3.80
C THR A 158 4.69 1.83 -2.61
N VAL A 159 4.59 1.28 -1.39
CA VAL A 159 4.85 2.04 -0.17
C VAL A 159 5.86 1.30 0.70
N VAL A 160 6.86 2.02 1.20
CA VAL A 160 7.94 1.48 2.02
C VAL A 160 8.00 2.22 3.34
N SER A 161 8.07 1.51 4.47
CA SER A 161 8.26 2.18 5.77
C SER A 161 9.64 2.82 5.86
N HIS A 162 9.66 4.09 6.26
CA HIS A 162 10.89 4.80 6.58
C HIS A 162 11.64 4.10 7.74
N CYS A 163 12.95 4.30 7.82
CA CYS A 163 13.79 3.64 8.81
C CYS A 163 13.38 3.96 10.27
N ASN A 164 12.77 5.12 10.49
CA ASN A 164 12.23 5.56 11.78
C ASN A 164 10.96 4.82 12.24
N LYS A 165 10.40 3.91 11.41
CA LYS A 165 9.20 3.11 11.69
C LYS A 165 7.91 3.91 11.91
N LYS A 166 7.91 5.17 11.47
CA LYS A 166 6.83 6.13 11.67
C LYS A 166 6.31 6.68 10.36
N ASP A 167 7.24 7.04 9.48
CA ASP A 167 6.96 7.66 8.20
C ASP A 167 6.96 6.63 7.07
N PHE A 168 6.50 7.04 5.89
CA PHE A 168 6.42 6.20 4.72
C PHE A 168 7.01 6.89 3.49
N TRP A 169 7.63 6.12 2.63
CA TRP A 169 7.95 6.50 1.25
C TRP A 169 6.87 5.96 0.32
N VAL A 170 6.18 6.84 -0.39
CA VAL A 170 5.31 6.47 -1.52
C VAL A 170 6.14 6.57 -2.78
N ILE A 171 6.33 5.45 -3.46
CA ILE A 171 7.28 5.33 -4.57
C ILE A 171 6.51 5.02 -5.84
N VAL A 172 6.79 5.79 -6.88
CA VAL A 172 6.26 5.62 -8.24
C VAL A 172 7.38 5.73 -9.27
N ARG A 173 7.09 5.38 -10.52
CA ARG A 173 8.02 5.51 -11.64
C ARG A 173 7.39 6.33 -12.76
N LYS A 174 8.18 7.21 -13.37
CA LYS A 174 7.74 8.07 -14.49
C LYS A 174 7.82 7.32 -15.82
N TRP A 175 6.91 7.64 -16.72
CA TRP A 175 6.91 7.14 -18.11
C TRP A 175 8.04 7.80 -18.93
N ASN A 176 8.62 7.06 -19.88
CA ASN A 176 9.70 7.53 -20.77
C ASN A 176 10.95 8.06 -20.04
N THR A 177 11.22 7.56 -18.83
CA THR A 177 12.43 7.88 -18.05
C THR A 177 12.91 6.65 -17.27
N ASP A 178 14.06 6.79 -16.62
CA ASP A 178 14.59 5.87 -15.60
C ASP A 178 14.32 6.38 -14.17
N GLU A 179 13.38 7.32 -14.00
CA GLU A 179 13.16 8.04 -12.75
C GLU A 179 12.19 7.31 -11.81
N TYR A 180 12.67 7.03 -10.60
CA TYR A 180 11.86 6.69 -9.45
C TYR A 180 11.64 7.93 -8.59
N HIS A 181 10.37 8.28 -8.38
CA HIS A 181 9.97 9.40 -7.51
C HIS A 181 9.48 8.85 -6.18
N SER A 182 10.08 9.34 -5.09
CA SER A 182 9.74 8.93 -3.73
C SER A 182 9.25 10.12 -2.90
N TYR A 183 7.98 10.07 -2.49
CA TYR A 183 7.34 11.10 -1.67
C TYR A 183 7.34 10.69 -0.21
N LEU A 184 7.90 11.54 0.66
CA LEU A 184 7.90 11.30 2.10
C LEU A 184 6.53 11.67 2.69
N VAL A 185 5.92 10.73 3.41
CA VAL A 185 4.69 10.95 4.18
C VAL A 185 5.01 10.94 5.66
N THR A 186 4.72 12.05 6.33
CA THR A 186 4.97 12.26 7.76
C THR A 186 3.67 12.61 8.49
N SER A 187 3.76 12.88 9.80
CA SER A 187 2.61 13.39 10.57
C SER A 187 2.08 14.75 10.12
N THR A 188 2.86 15.53 9.34
CA THR A 188 2.40 16.80 8.77
C THR A 188 1.82 16.65 7.36
N GLY A 189 1.76 15.43 6.83
CA GLY A 189 1.26 15.12 5.49
C GLY A 189 2.37 14.71 4.51
N ILE A 190 2.04 14.82 3.22
CA ILE A 190 2.89 14.40 2.10
C ILE A 190 3.83 15.57 1.74
N ASN A 191 5.13 15.32 1.66
CA ASN A 191 6.07 16.27 1.07
C ASN A 191 5.88 16.28 -0.46
N SER A 192 5.54 17.43 -1.03
CA SER A 192 5.28 17.58 -2.46
C SER A 192 6.52 17.52 -3.34
N THR A 193 7.73 17.66 -2.75
CA THR A 193 9.00 17.52 -3.49
C THR A 193 9.52 16.09 -3.29
N PRO A 194 9.58 15.26 -4.35
CA PRO A 194 10.08 13.89 -4.22
C PRO A 194 11.61 13.85 -4.12
N VAL A 195 12.12 12.77 -3.55
CA VAL A 195 13.48 12.31 -3.83
C VAL A 195 13.45 11.57 -5.16
N VAL A 196 14.29 12.00 -6.11
CA VAL A 196 14.39 11.41 -7.45
C VAL A 196 15.65 10.55 -7.53
N SER A 197 15.48 9.31 -7.98
CA SER A 197 16.59 8.38 -8.28
C SER A 197 16.54 7.94 -9.74
N HIS A 198 17.68 7.93 -10.40
CA HIS A 198 17.84 7.51 -11.80
C HIS A 198 18.47 6.13 -11.85
N THR A 199 17.69 5.11 -12.20
CA THR A 199 18.21 3.73 -12.29
C THR A 199 17.30 2.83 -13.12
N GLY A 200 17.87 1.74 -13.64
CA GLY A 200 17.16 0.74 -14.41
C GLY A 200 16.88 1.17 -15.86
N LEU A 201 15.89 0.51 -16.45
CA LEU A 201 15.44 0.66 -17.83
C LEU A 201 14.78 2.02 -18.06
N VAL A 202 14.80 2.52 -19.29
CA VAL A 202 13.86 3.57 -19.72
C VAL A 202 12.63 2.91 -20.32
N VAL A 203 11.52 2.84 -19.57
CA VAL A 203 10.27 2.21 -20.04
C VAL A 203 9.58 3.17 -20.99
N SER A 204 9.44 2.76 -22.26
CA SER A 204 8.92 3.58 -23.35
C SER A 204 8.23 2.74 -24.43
N GLY A 205 7.74 3.39 -25.49
CA GLY A 205 7.15 2.72 -26.65
C GLY A 205 5.65 2.50 -26.49
N ALA A 206 5.18 1.26 -26.72
CA ALA A 206 3.77 0.92 -26.59
C ALA A 206 3.27 1.12 -25.14
N GLU A 207 2.07 1.68 -24.95
CA GLU A 207 1.50 1.97 -23.62
C GLU A 207 1.42 0.73 -22.72
N THR A 208 1.24 -0.45 -23.30
CA THR A 208 1.24 -1.71 -22.55
C THR A 208 2.55 -1.97 -21.81
N ASN A 209 3.68 -1.39 -22.26
CA ASN A 209 4.96 -1.49 -21.56
C ASN A 209 4.96 -0.78 -20.18
N ALA A 210 3.99 0.11 -19.91
CA ALA A 210 3.81 0.73 -18.61
C ALA A 210 3.26 -0.23 -17.54
N ILE A 211 2.70 -1.37 -17.93
CA ILE A 211 2.11 -2.38 -17.03
C ILE A 211 3.19 -3.13 -16.26
N GLY A 212 2.94 -3.41 -14.98
CA GLY A 212 3.75 -4.30 -14.15
C GLY A 212 3.73 -3.93 -12.68
N VAL A 213 4.61 -4.49 -11.87
CA VAL A 213 4.49 -4.38 -10.41
C VAL A 213 5.80 -3.89 -9.79
N LEU A 214 5.68 -3.00 -8.80
CA LEU A 214 6.75 -2.62 -7.89
C LEU A 214 6.43 -3.15 -6.49
N LYS A 215 7.36 -3.92 -5.90
CA LYS A 215 7.23 -4.42 -4.52
C LYS A 215 8.52 -4.24 -3.74
N SER A 216 8.38 -3.98 -2.45
CA SER A 216 9.48 -3.97 -1.50
C SER A 216 9.72 -5.32 -0.86
N SER A 217 10.98 -5.55 -0.50
CA SER A 217 11.33 -6.61 0.43
C SER A 217 10.76 -6.31 1.82
N THR A 218 10.49 -7.35 2.62
CA THR A 218 9.93 -7.21 3.98
C THR A 218 10.82 -6.43 4.94
N ASN A 219 12.14 -6.43 4.69
CA ASN A 219 13.10 -5.63 5.46
C ASN A 219 13.29 -4.20 4.92
N ASN A 220 12.56 -3.81 3.86
CA ASN A 220 12.59 -2.48 3.23
C ASN A 220 13.96 -2.06 2.70
N LYS A 221 14.80 -3.03 2.27
CA LYS A 221 16.15 -2.78 1.76
C LYS A 221 16.34 -3.11 0.29
N LYS A 222 15.31 -3.65 -0.36
CA LYS A 222 15.29 -3.94 -1.79
C LYS A 222 13.94 -3.62 -2.38
N LEU A 223 13.94 -3.26 -3.66
CA LEU A 223 12.75 -3.11 -4.49
C LEU A 223 12.89 -4.02 -5.72
N ALA A 224 11.80 -4.66 -6.10
CA ALA A 224 11.70 -5.43 -7.34
C ALA A 224 10.65 -4.79 -8.25
N ALA A 225 11.06 -4.44 -9.48
CA ALA A 225 10.17 -3.96 -10.52
C ALA A 225 10.07 -5.00 -11.64
N VAL A 226 8.86 -5.47 -11.93
CA VAL A 226 8.60 -6.37 -13.06
C VAL A 226 7.99 -5.58 -14.20
N HIS A 227 8.50 -5.76 -15.42
CA HIS A 227 8.07 -5.07 -16.62
C HIS A 227 7.43 -6.04 -17.59
N GLY A 228 6.19 -5.76 -17.99
CA GLY A 228 5.47 -6.61 -18.91
C GLY A 228 5.87 -6.43 -20.38
N PHE A 229 5.26 -7.26 -21.22
CA PHE A 229 5.24 -7.12 -22.68
C PHE A 229 6.62 -7.07 -23.32
N GLN A 230 6.98 -5.98 -23.99
CA GLN A 230 8.19 -5.93 -24.81
C GLN A 230 9.47 -5.82 -23.98
N ASN A 231 9.35 -5.39 -22.73
CA ASN A 231 10.48 -5.29 -21.81
C ASN A 231 10.84 -6.67 -21.22
N ASP A 232 9.82 -7.47 -20.86
CA ASP A 232 9.91 -8.84 -20.32
C ASP A 232 11.10 -9.06 -19.36
N LEU A 233 11.20 -8.20 -18.33
CA LEU A 233 12.36 -8.21 -17.42
C LEU A 233 11.97 -7.89 -15.98
N VAL A 234 12.84 -8.31 -15.07
CA VAL A 234 12.75 -8.00 -13.63
C VAL A 234 14.00 -7.23 -13.20
N GLU A 235 13.79 -6.06 -12.59
CA GLU A 235 14.83 -5.27 -11.95
C GLU A 235 14.80 -5.51 -10.45
N LEU A 236 15.93 -5.91 -9.87
CA LEU A 236 16.10 -5.99 -8.43
C LEU A 236 17.11 -4.91 -8.01
N MET A 237 16.65 -3.95 -7.21
CA MET A 237 17.42 -2.79 -6.79
C MET A 237 17.66 -2.85 -5.27
N ASP A 238 18.82 -2.37 -4.84
CA ASP A 238 19.00 -1.98 -3.44
C ASP A 238 18.17 -0.73 -3.15
N PHE A 239 17.81 -0.53 -1.88
CA PHE A 239 17.01 0.62 -1.49
C PHE A 239 17.38 1.06 -0.08
N ASP A 240 17.76 2.33 0.07
CA ASP A 240 17.95 2.92 1.39
C ASP A 240 16.67 3.60 1.87
N ASN A 241 15.89 2.91 2.70
CA ASN A 241 14.67 3.47 3.30
C ASN A 241 14.89 4.63 4.30
N THR A 242 16.12 5.12 4.48
CA THR A 242 16.43 6.37 5.19
C THR A 242 16.41 7.57 4.25
N THR A 243 16.93 7.42 3.04
CA THR A 243 17.16 8.53 2.09
C THR A 243 16.30 8.42 0.83
N SER A 244 15.76 7.23 0.57
CA SER A 244 15.00 6.84 -0.62
C SER A 244 15.82 6.75 -1.92
N TYR A 245 17.14 6.64 -1.82
CA TYR A 245 18.00 6.32 -2.95
C TYR A 245 18.06 4.82 -3.24
N PHE A 246 18.29 4.50 -4.52
CA PHE A 246 18.34 3.16 -5.10
C PHE A 246 19.77 2.79 -5.49
#